data_AF-A0A9D1IAF9-F1
#
_entry.id   AF-A0A9D1IAF9-F1
#
_cell.length_a   1.000
_cell.length_b   1.000
_cell.length_c   1.000
_cell.angle_alpha   90.00
_cell.angle_beta   90.00
_cell.angle_gamma   90.00
#
_symmetry.space_group_name_H-M   'P 1'
#
loop_
_entity.id
_entity.type
_entity.pdbx_description
1 polymer ?
#
loop_
_entity_poly.entity_id
_entity_poly.type
_entity_poly.pdbx_seq_one_letter_code
_entity_poly.pdbx_strand_id
1 'polypeptide(L)'
;EGFSLIECVSVCPTYYGRKNKKGDSVAMLQWQRDNCIPVAKARTMSAEELEGKLVYGEFSRTQRPEYTKQYDQIIEKAGGAKA
;
A
#
# COMPACT_ATOMS: atom_id res chain seq x y z
N GLU A 1 -12.36 -3.94 10.26
CA GLU A 1 -11.88 -3.84 11.65
C GLU A 1 -10.62 -4.69 11.76
N GLY A 2 -9.53 -4.08 12.20
CA GLY A 2 -8.20 -4.64 12.03
C GLY A 2 -7.19 -3.57 11.62
N PHE A 3 -5.93 -3.96 11.55
CA PHE A 3 -4.86 -3.12 11.03
C PHE A 3 -4.98 -2.96 9.51
N SER A 4 -4.70 -1.76 9.00
CA SER A 4 -4.65 -1.47 7.56
C SER A 4 -3.41 -0.65 7.25
N LEU A 5 -2.64 -1.07 6.24
CA LEU A 5 -1.53 -0.32 5.69
C LEU A 5 -1.93 0.23 4.32
N ILE A 6 -1.79 1.53 4.14
CA ILE A 6 -1.96 2.20 2.86
C ILE A 6 -0.63 2.86 2.51
N GLU A 7 0.04 2.32 1.50
CA GLU A 7 1.22 2.94 0.92
C GLU A 7 0.81 3.81 -0.27
N CYS A 8 1.21 5.08 -0.23
CA CYS A 8 0.93 6.05 -1.28
C CYS A 8 2.24 6.54 -1.90
N VAL A 9 2.34 6.49 -3.22
CA VAL A 9 3.43 7.11 -3.96
C VAL A 9 3.01 8.53 -4.32
N SER A 10 3.83 9.52 -3.96
CA SER A 10 3.62 10.92 -4.30
C SER A 10 4.82 11.51 -5.02
N VAL A 11 4.56 12.43 -5.95
CA VAL A 11 5.63 13.17 -6.62
C VAL A 11 6.13 14.29 -5.72
N CYS A 12 7.46 14.46 -5.64
CA CYS A 12 8.10 15.59 -4.96
C CYS A 12 8.88 16.42 -5.99
N PRO A 13 8.21 17.31 -6.75
CA PRO A 13 8.85 18.01 -7.86
C PRO A 13 9.95 18.97 -7.41
N THR A 14 9.77 19.63 -6.25
CA THR A 14 10.70 20.66 -5.76
C THR A 14 12.05 20.09 -5.36
N TYR A 15 12.09 19.07 -4.51
CA TYR A 15 13.36 18.57 -3.97
C TYR A 15 13.84 17.32 -4.69
N TYR A 16 13.03 16.26 -4.73
CA TYR A 16 13.42 15.03 -5.40
C TYR A 16 13.56 15.24 -6.92
N GLY A 17 12.57 15.86 -7.55
CA GLY A 17 12.55 16.08 -9.00
C GLY A 17 13.73 16.91 -9.50
N ARG A 18 13.89 18.12 -8.96
CA ARG A 18 14.99 19.04 -9.35
C ARG A 18 16.37 18.46 -9.08
N LYS A 19 16.61 17.85 -7.91
CA LYS A 19 17.94 17.33 -7.56
C LYS A 19 18.33 16.08 -8.35
N ASN A 20 17.35 15.32 -8.86
CA ASN A 20 17.58 14.06 -9.58
C ASN A 20 17.28 14.15 -11.08
N LYS A 21 17.13 15.37 -11.63
CA LYS A 21 16.87 15.63 -13.05
C LYS A 21 15.67 14.83 -13.60
N LYS A 22 14.57 14.73 -12.83
CA LYS A 22 13.37 13.94 -13.19
C LYS A 22 12.34 14.69 -14.03
N GLY A 23 12.70 15.86 -14.57
CA GLY A 23 11.78 16.73 -15.31
C GLY A 23 10.99 17.67 -14.40
N ASP A 24 9.97 18.30 -14.98
CA ASP A 24 9.07 19.21 -14.25
C ASP A 24 7.94 18.45 -13.53
N SER A 25 7.04 19.21 -12.88
CA SER A 25 5.95 18.64 -12.10
C SER A 25 4.97 17.83 -12.97
N VAL A 26 4.72 18.26 -14.20
CA VAL A 26 3.79 17.61 -15.12
C VAL A 26 4.40 16.31 -15.63
N ALA A 27 5.67 16.34 -16.03
CA ALA A 27 6.42 15.16 -16.49
C ALA A 27 6.46 14.07 -15.42
N MET A 28 6.65 14.43 -14.14
CA MET A 28 6.64 13.46 -13.04
C MET A 28 5.25 12.82 -12.83
N LEU A 29 4.17 13.61 -12.93
CA LEU A 29 2.80 13.07 -12.82
C LEU A 29 2.47 12.15 -14.01
N GLN A 30 2.89 12.51 -15.22
CA GLN A 30 2.75 11.66 -16.40
C GLN A 30 3.52 10.36 -16.23
N TRP A 31 4.78 10.43 -15.78
CA TRP A 31 5.58 9.25 -15.48
C TRP A 31 4.89 8.34 -14.47
N GLN A 32 4.32 8.91 -13.40
CA GLN A 32 3.59 8.13 -12.40
C GLN A 32 2.34 7.46 -13.01
N ARG A 33 1.55 8.19 -13.80
CA ARG A 33 0.38 7.63 -14.52
C ARG A 33 0.76 6.47 -15.44
N ASP A 34 1.86 6.61 -16.18
CA ASP A 34 2.25 5.67 -17.25
C ASP A 34 3.02 4.45 -16.71
N ASN A 35 3.54 4.53 -15.48
CA ASN A 35 4.29 3.44 -14.83
C ASN A 35 3.56 2.79 -13.66
N CYS A 36 2.44 3.36 -13.19
CA CYS A 36 1.57 2.73 -12.22
C CYS A 36 0.55 1.81 -12.91
N ILE A 37 0.40 0.57 -12.45
CA ILE A 37 -0.56 -0.41 -12.98
C ILE A 37 -1.41 -1.03 -11.87
N PRO A 38 -2.70 -1.35 -12.13
CA PRO A 38 -3.54 -1.98 -11.13
C PRO A 38 -3.09 -3.43 -10.86
N VAL A 39 -3.25 -3.89 -9.62
CA VAL A 39 -2.90 -5.26 -9.20
C VAL A 39 -3.55 -6.33 -10.07
N ALA A 40 -4.77 -6.08 -10.57
CA ALA A 40 -5.47 -7.01 -11.47
C ALA A 40 -4.71 -7.27 -12.78
N LYS A 41 -4.09 -6.22 -13.36
CA LYS A 41 -3.25 -6.33 -14.55
C LYS A 41 -1.91 -6.97 -14.22
N ALA A 42 -1.30 -6.58 -13.10
CA ALA A 42 0.00 -7.09 -12.69
C ALA A 42 0.01 -8.62 -12.50
N ARG A 43 -1.11 -9.21 -12.05
CA ARG A 43 -1.24 -10.67 -11.84
C ARG A 43 -1.11 -11.51 -13.10
N THR A 44 -1.31 -10.93 -14.28
CA THR A 44 -1.26 -11.65 -15.57
C THR A 44 -0.01 -11.32 -16.38
N MET A 45 0.88 -10.47 -15.86
CA MET A 45 2.10 -10.03 -16.55
C MET A 45 3.28 -10.95 -16.17
N SER A 46 4.26 -11.07 -17.07
CA SER A 46 5.52 -11.74 -16.77
C SER A 46 6.39 -10.91 -15.82
N ALA A 47 7.45 -11.51 -15.27
CA ALA A 47 8.39 -10.79 -14.41
C ALA A 47 9.10 -9.65 -15.17
N GLU A 48 9.44 -9.89 -16.43
CA GLU A 48 10.08 -8.92 -17.33
C GLU A 48 9.14 -7.75 -17.64
N GLU A 49 7.85 -8.02 -17.87
CA GLU A 49 6.85 -6.97 -18.13
C GLU A 49 6.56 -6.09 -16.89
N LEU A 50 6.73 -6.66 -15.69
CA LEU A 50 6.56 -5.96 -14.42
C LEU A 50 7.76 -5.08 -14.05
N GLU A 51 8.92 -5.28 -14.67
CA GLU A 51 10.13 -4.56 -14.33
C GLU A 51 9.93 -3.04 -14.51
N GLY A 52 10.26 -2.27 -13.47
CA GLY A 52 10.10 -0.82 -13.45
C GLY A 52 8.67 -0.29 -13.32
N LYS A 53 7.66 -1.16 -13.15
CA LYS A 53 6.27 -0.76 -12.89
C LYS A 53 5.97 -0.66 -11.39
N LEU A 54 5.11 0.29 -11.03
CA LEU A 54 4.56 0.44 -9.69
C LEU A 54 3.16 -0.18 -9.67
N VAL A 55 2.94 -1.19 -8.83
CA VAL A 55 1.61 -1.80 -8.72
C VAL A 55 0.78 -1.02 -7.69
N TYR A 56 -0.51 -0.82 -7.96
CA TYR A 56 -1.43 -0.21 -7.01
C TYR A 56 -2.75 -0.99 -6.89
N GLY A 57 -3.42 -0.82 -5.77
CA GLY A 57 -4.68 -1.48 -5.44
C GLY A 57 -4.61 -2.27 -4.14
N GLU A 58 -5.56 -3.18 -3.95
CA GLU A 58 -5.62 -4.04 -2.77
C GLU A 58 -4.76 -5.30 -2.98
N PHE A 59 -3.61 -5.34 -2.32
CA PHE A 59 -2.66 -6.45 -2.44
C PHE A 59 -3.07 -7.67 -1.61
N SER A 60 -3.56 -7.43 -0.39
CA SER A 60 -3.90 -8.48 0.56
C SER A 60 -5.02 -8.03 1.49
N ARG A 61 -5.96 -8.94 1.74
CA ARG A 61 -6.99 -8.79 2.74
C ARG A 61 -7.26 -10.14 3.38
N THR A 62 -7.11 -10.19 4.69
CA THR A 62 -7.37 -11.39 5.47
C THR A 62 -8.29 -11.05 6.62
N GLN A 63 -9.17 -11.97 6.96
CA GLN A 63 -10.03 -11.84 8.12
C GLN A 63 -9.36 -12.51 9.31
N ARG A 64 -8.98 -11.71 10.29
CA ARG A 64 -8.43 -12.16 11.57
C ARG A 64 -9.04 -11.32 12.69
N PRO A 65 -9.27 -11.88 13.87
CA PRO A 65 -9.66 -11.09 15.03
C PRO A 65 -8.64 -9.99 15.31
N GLU A 66 -9.13 -8.79 15.64
CA GLU A 66 -8.29 -7.66 16.06
C GLU A 66 -7.65 -7.96 17.42
N TYR A 67 -6.51 -7.34 17.72
CA TYR A 67 -5.75 -7.57 18.94
C TYR A 67 -6.60 -7.40 20.21
N THR A 68 -7.38 -6.32 20.31
CA THR A 68 -8.24 -6.06 21.48
C THR A 68 -9.31 -7.13 21.63
N LYS A 69 -9.91 -7.58 20.53
CA LYS A 69 -10.87 -8.71 20.55
C LYS A 69 -10.24 -10.00 21.03
N GLN A 70 -8.99 -10.28 20.66
CA GLN A 70 -8.26 -11.44 21.17
C GLN A 70 -7.94 -11.27 22.66
N TYR A 71 -7.57 -10.06 23.08
CA TYR A 71 -7.26 -9.76 24.46
C TYR A 71 -8.48 -9.87 25.37
N ASP A 72 -9.64 -9.38 24.94
CA ASP A 72 -10.91 -9.52 25.65
C ASP A 72 -11.28 -10.98 25.89
N GLN A 73 -11.00 -11.86 24.93
CA GLN A 73 -11.20 -13.30 25.09
C GLN A 73 -10.29 -13.91 26.16
N ILE A 74 -9.07 -13.38 26.31
CA ILE A 74 -8.14 -13.81 27.36
C ILE A 74 -8.63 -13.32 28.73
N ILE A 75 -9.06 -12.06 28.84
CA ILE A 75 -9.63 -11.50 30.08
C ILE A 75 -10.85 -12.31 30.52
N GLU A 76 -11.76 -12.58 29.59
CA GLU A 76 -12.99 -13.34 29.85
C GLU A 76 -12.67 -14.76 30.35
N LYS A 77 -11.72 -15.45 29.72
CA LYS A 77 -11.24 -16.77 30.18
C LYS A 77 -10.58 -16.74 31.55
N ALA A 78 -9.97 -15.62 31.92
CA ALA A 78 -9.35 -15.42 33.24
C ALA A 78 -10.37 -15.00 34.32
N GLY A 79 -11.66 -14.83 33.98
CA GLY A 79 -12.71 -14.40 34.92
C GLY A 79 -12.75 -12.90 35.18
N GLY A 80 -12.05 -12.10 34.37
CA GLY A 80 -12.11 -10.64 34.43
C GLY A 80 -13.32 -10.06 33.70
N ALA A 81 -13.71 -8.85 34.05
CA ALA A 81 -14.73 -8.09 33.32
C ALA A 81 -14.09 -7.34 32.15
N LYS A 82 -14.82 -7.22 31.03
CA LYS A 82 -14.42 -6.38 29.89
C LYS A 82 -14.42 -4.91 30.32
N ALA A 83 -13.48 -4.14 29.78
CA ALA A 83 -13.42 -2.68 29.96
C ALA A 83 -14.52 -1.97 29.16
#